data_AF-A0A841QB21-F1
#
_entry.id   AF-A0A841QB21-F1
#
_cell.length_a   1.000
_cell.length_b   1.000
_cell.length_c   1.000
_cell.angle_alpha   90.00
_cell.angle_beta   90.00
_cell.angle_gamma   90.00
#
_symmetry.space_group_name_H-M   'P 1'
#
loop_
_entity.id
_entity.type
_entity.pdbx_description
1 polymer ?
#
loop_
_entity_poly.entity_id
_entity_poly.type
_entity_poly.pdbx_seq_one_letter_code
_entity_poly.pdbx_strand_id
1 'polypeptide(L)'
;MEAPFVTPQEDTAAEAIEAIGDELDVFDDWMERYQYIIEMGRKLPPFPPEWCNDAHRVPGCQSQVWLEAKEADGRLYFAGLSDAAIVSGLVALLLRVYSGRTREEIQATDPGFLRDLGLVQALSTNRGNGVEAMARAMRSAAAVSA
;
A
#
# COMPACT_ATOMS: atom_id res chain seq x y z
N MET A 1 4.82 12.79 10.99
CA MET A 1 3.69 13.09 10.11
C MET A 1 2.39 12.75 10.85
N GLU A 2 1.29 13.46 10.62
CA GLU A 2 0.00 13.20 11.28
C GLU A 2 -0.99 12.48 10.36
N ALA A 3 -2.07 11.94 10.94
CA ALA A 3 -3.19 11.41 10.16
C ALA A 3 -3.68 12.44 9.13
N PRO A 4 -4.04 12.02 7.91
CA PRO A 4 -4.30 10.63 7.50
C PRO A 4 -3.09 9.89 6.92
N PHE A 5 -1.89 10.47 6.94
CA PHE A 5 -0.71 9.90 6.31
C PHE A 5 -0.03 8.85 7.20
N VAL A 6 0.37 7.74 6.59
CA VAL A 6 1.00 6.62 7.30
C VAL A 6 2.49 6.90 7.50
N THR A 7 2.99 6.62 8.70
CA THR A 7 4.44 6.59 8.98
C THR A 7 4.85 5.14 9.16
N PRO A 8 5.87 4.64 8.42
CA PRO A 8 6.31 3.26 8.55
C PRO A 8 6.99 3.03 9.91
N GLN A 9 7.00 1.79 10.37
CA GLN A 9 7.69 1.40 11.60
C GLN A 9 9.17 1.08 11.34
N GLU A 10 9.47 0.61 10.13
CA GLU A 10 10.78 0.16 9.70
C GLU A 10 11.57 1.28 9.02
N ASP A 11 12.89 1.26 9.18
CA ASP A 11 13.79 2.31 8.68
C ASP A 11 13.91 2.29 7.15
N THR A 12 13.76 1.12 6.53
CA THR A 12 13.78 0.93 5.06
C THR A 12 12.57 0.17 4.51
N ALA A 13 12.29 0.38 3.22
CA ALA A 13 11.26 -0.37 2.50
C ALA A 13 11.57 -1.88 2.44
N ALA A 14 12.84 -2.25 2.38
CA ALA A 14 13.28 -3.64 2.40
C ALA A 14 12.97 -4.32 3.74
N GLU A 15 13.29 -3.67 4.86
CA GLU A 15 12.94 -4.17 6.20
C GLU A 15 11.42 -4.27 6.39
N ALA A 16 10.66 -3.32 5.86
CA ALA A 16 9.20 -3.41 5.88
C ALA A 16 8.69 -4.64 5.12
N ILE A 17 9.25 -4.94 3.93
CA ILE A 17 8.90 -6.12 3.13
C ILE A 17 9.25 -7.41 3.88
N GLU A 18 10.44 -7.48 4.48
CA GLU A 18 10.88 -8.62 5.29
C GLU A 18 9.94 -8.85 6.49
N ALA A 19 9.66 -7.80 7.26
CA ALA A 19 8.75 -7.89 8.41
C ALA A 19 7.33 -8.33 8.02
N ILE A 20 6.80 -7.83 6.89
CA ILE A 20 5.52 -8.29 6.36
C ILE A 20 5.59 -9.78 5.99
N GLY A 21 6.68 -10.22 5.37
CA GLY A 21 6.90 -11.63 5.03
C GLY A 21 6.88 -12.53 6.26
N ASP A 22 7.68 -12.18 7.27
CA ASP A 22 7.75 -12.91 8.54
C ASP A 22 6.38 -12.99 9.22
N GLU A 23 5.62 -11.89 9.24
CA GLU A 23 4.27 -11.85 9.81
C GLU A 23 3.28 -12.74 9.04
N LEU A 24 3.38 -12.81 7.71
CA LEU A 24 2.54 -13.67 6.89
C LEU A 24 2.92 -15.15 7.01
N ASP A 25 4.19 -15.45 7.23
CA ASP A 25 4.71 -16.81 7.38
C ASP A 25 4.37 -17.46 8.73
N VAL A 26 3.92 -16.67 9.72
CA VAL A 26 3.30 -17.21 10.96
C VAL A 26 2.05 -18.02 10.66
N PHE A 27 1.36 -17.75 9.54
CA PHE A 27 0.10 -18.40 9.19
C PHE A 27 0.32 -19.51 8.16
N ASP A 28 -0.11 -20.73 8.52
CA ASP A 28 -0.04 -21.90 7.65
C ASP A 28 -1.16 -21.93 6.59
N ASP A 29 -2.27 -21.22 6.84
CA ASP A 29 -3.43 -21.17 5.95
C ASP A 29 -3.58 -19.79 5.26
N TRP A 30 -3.93 -19.83 3.97
CA TRP A 30 -4.19 -18.63 3.19
C TRP A 30 -5.37 -17.82 3.73
N MET A 31 -6.40 -18.46 4.28
CA MET A 31 -7.53 -17.72 4.84
C MET A 31 -7.11 -16.87 6.05
N GLU A 32 -6.18 -17.35 6.87
CA GLU A 32 -5.65 -16.60 8.00
C GLU A 32 -4.81 -15.40 7.53
N ARG A 33 -3.92 -15.61 6.55
CA ARG A 33 -3.19 -14.52 5.88
C ARG A 33 -4.14 -13.46 5.31
N TYR A 34 -5.23 -13.91 4.69
CA TYR A 34 -6.24 -13.03 4.12
C TYR A 34 -6.95 -12.18 5.18
N GLN A 35 -7.30 -12.78 6.33
CA GLN A 35 -7.87 -12.02 7.45
C GLN A 35 -6.86 -11.04 8.03
N TYR A 36 -5.60 -11.46 8.18
CA TYR A 36 -4.53 -10.60 8.67
C TYR A 36 -4.38 -9.34 7.82
N ILE A 37 -4.37 -9.49 6.48
CA ILE A 37 -4.30 -8.36 5.55
C ILE A 37 -5.52 -7.43 5.71
N ILE A 38 -6.73 -7.98 5.87
CA ILE A 38 -7.93 -7.16 6.14
C ILE A 38 -7.78 -6.36 7.44
N GLU A 39 -7.25 -6.98 8.49
CA GLU A 39 -7.00 -6.31 9.76
C GLU A 39 -5.97 -5.17 9.63
N MET A 40 -4.95 -5.31 8.78
CA MET A 40 -4.04 -4.20 8.46
C MET A 40 -4.81 -3.00 7.90
N GLY A 41 -5.76 -3.24 6.98
CA GLY A 41 -6.61 -2.20 6.39
C GLY A 41 -7.52 -1.52 7.41
N ARG A 42 -8.03 -2.26 8.41
CA ARG A 42 -8.88 -1.72 9.48
C ARG A 42 -8.11 -0.80 10.44
N LYS A 43 -6.80 -0.99 10.56
CA LYS A 43 -5.92 -0.19 11.42
C LYS A 43 -5.43 1.09 10.73
N LEU A 44 -5.76 1.30 9.46
CA LEU A 44 -5.38 2.52 8.76
C LEU A 44 -5.99 3.75 9.43
N PRO A 45 -5.27 4.89 9.45
CA PRO A 45 -5.84 6.16 9.85
C PRO A 45 -7.11 6.47 9.05
N PRO A 46 -8.11 7.14 9.65
CA PRO A 46 -9.30 7.56 8.92
C PRO A 46 -8.93 8.38 7.67
N PHE A 47 -9.39 7.92 6.51
CA PHE A 47 -9.21 8.66 5.26
C PHE A 47 -10.32 9.72 5.13
N PRO A 48 -9.98 10.99 4.83
CA PRO A 48 -10.97 12.07 4.76
C PRO A 48 -12.05 11.78 3.69
N PRO A 49 -13.35 11.80 4.03
CA PRO A 49 -14.42 11.54 3.06
C PRO A 49 -14.41 12.48 1.86
N GLU A 50 -13.93 13.72 2.03
CA GLU A 50 -13.75 14.70 0.97
C GLU A 50 -12.71 14.29 -0.08
N TRP A 51 -11.77 13.40 0.27
CA TRP A 51 -10.77 12.86 -0.65
C TRP A 51 -11.26 11.61 -1.39
N CYS A 52 -12.44 11.07 -1.03
CA CYS A 52 -13.09 10.00 -1.78
C CYS A 52 -13.76 10.55 -3.07
N ASN A 53 -12.96 11.17 -3.93
CA ASN A 53 -13.37 11.81 -5.17
C ASN A 53 -12.48 11.36 -6.35
N ASP A 54 -12.82 11.76 -7.57
CA ASP A 54 -12.10 11.32 -8.77
C ASP A 54 -10.65 11.84 -8.85
N ALA A 55 -10.33 12.95 -8.17
CA ALA A 55 -8.97 13.52 -8.19
C ALA A 55 -7.96 12.65 -7.44
N HIS A 56 -8.40 11.90 -6.43
CA HIS A 56 -7.54 10.98 -5.65
C HIS A 56 -7.68 9.53 -6.13
N ARG A 57 -8.51 9.27 -7.14
CA ARG A 57 -8.89 7.92 -7.53
C ARG A 57 -7.75 7.24 -8.29
N VAL A 58 -7.37 6.04 -7.85
CA VAL A 58 -6.37 5.22 -8.53
C VAL A 58 -7.07 4.44 -9.67
N PRO A 59 -6.72 4.68 -10.94
CA PRO A 59 -7.31 3.94 -12.06
C PRO A 59 -6.78 2.50 -12.12
N GLY A 60 -7.55 1.61 -12.74
CA GLY A 60 -7.13 0.22 -12.98
C GLY A 60 -7.50 -0.78 -11.88
N CYS A 61 -8.10 -0.32 -10.78
CA CYS A 61 -8.71 -1.19 -9.78
C CYS A 61 -10.19 -1.47 -10.10
N GLN A 62 -10.65 -2.70 -9.88
CA GLN A 62 -12.08 -3.04 -9.97
C GLN A 62 -12.88 -2.41 -8.82
N SER A 63 -12.32 -2.46 -7.61
CA SER A 63 -12.81 -1.70 -6.45
C SER A 63 -12.36 -0.25 -6.54
N GLN A 64 -13.03 0.64 -5.82
CA GLN A 64 -12.61 2.03 -5.71
C GLN A 64 -11.43 2.11 -4.76
N VAL A 65 -10.37 2.80 -5.18
CA VAL A 65 -9.18 3.07 -4.39
C VAL A 65 -8.89 4.54 -4.50
N TRP A 66 -8.62 5.18 -3.37
CA TRP A 66 -8.19 6.56 -3.28
C TRP A 66 -6.83 6.64 -2.62
N LEU A 67 -6.00 7.57 -3.10
CA LEU A 67 -4.65 7.80 -2.63
C LEU A 67 -4.36 9.30 -2.62
N GLU A 68 -3.72 9.76 -1.55
CA GLU A 68 -3.13 11.09 -1.45
C GLU A 68 -1.64 10.95 -1.12
N ALA A 69 -0.81 11.83 -1.68
CA ALA A 69 0.63 11.88 -1.49
C ALA A 69 1.07 13.28 -1.05
N LYS A 70 1.87 13.34 0.02
CA LYS A 70 2.40 14.60 0.54
C LYS A 70 3.89 14.48 0.78
N GLU A 71 4.65 15.42 0.23
CA GLU A 71 6.08 15.53 0.49
C GLU A 71 6.34 16.39 1.72
N ALA A 72 7.21 15.93 2.60
CA ALA A 72 7.70 16.66 3.76
C ALA A 72 9.11 16.17 4.12
N ASP A 73 10.03 17.10 4.40
CA ASP A 73 11.40 16.81 4.83
C ASP A 73 12.15 15.84 3.89
N GLY A 74 11.95 15.99 2.57
CA GLY A 74 12.57 15.14 1.54
C GLY A 74 12.02 13.71 1.46
N ARG A 75 10.89 13.44 2.12
CA ARG A 75 10.20 12.15 2.15
C ARG A 75 8.78 12.28 1.64
N LEU A 76 8.30 11.24 0.96
CA LEU A 76 6.95 11.18 0.44
C LEU A 76 6.08 10.31 1.36
N TYR A 77 4.99 10.88 1.84
CA TYR A 77 4.05 10.21 2.71
C TYR A 77 2.73 9.99 1.98
N PHE A 78 2.12 8.83 2.21
CA PHE A 78 0.90 8.43 1.53
C PHE A 78 -0.22 8.18 2.52
N ALA A 79 -1.43 8.50 2.10
CA ALA A 79 -2.68 8.12 2.73
C ALA A 79 -3.53 7.40 1.68
N GLY A 80 -4.29 6.38 2.05
CA GLY A 80 -5.14 5.70 1.09
C GLY A 80 -6.23 4.84 1.73
N LEU A 81 -7.24 4.54 0.93
CA LEU A 81 -8.40 3.73 1.31
C LEU A 81 -8.94 2.98 0.09
N SER A 82 -9.64 1.86 0.33
CA SER A 82 -10.52 1.23 -0.65
C SER A 82 -11.90 0.94 -0.06
N ASP A 83 -12.92 0.95 -0.92
CA ASP A 83 -14.29 0.50 -0.58
C ASP A 83 -14.39 -1.03 -0.35
N ALA A 84 -13.38 -1.80 -0.76
CA ALA A 84 -13.31 -3.24 -0.54
C ALA A 84 -12.31 -3.59 0.58
N ALA A 85 -12.75 -4.35 1.58
CA ALA A 85 -11.95 -4.66 2.78
C ALA A 85 -10.57 -5.27 2.49
N ILE A 86 -10.50 -6.27 1.61
CA ILE A 86 -9.21 -6.88 1.23
C ILE A 86 -8.31 -5.90 0.50
N VAL A 87 -8.87 -5.07 -0.37
CA VAL A 87 -8.09 -4.10 -1.14
C VAL A 87 -7.59 -2.99 -0.23
N SER A 88 -8.38 -2.58 0.77
CA SER A 88 -7.93 -1.67 1.84
C SER A 88 -6.77 -2.27 2.64
N GLY A 89 -6.80 -3.58 2.90
CA GLY A 89 -5.67 -4.30 3.48
C GLY A 89 -4.40 -4.25 2.62
N LEU A 90 -4.53 -4.46 1.31
CA LEU A 90 -3.41 -4.34 0.38
C LEU A 90 -2.90 -2.90 0.26
N VAL A 91 -3.78 -1.90 0.34
CA VAL A 91 -3.39 -0.48 0.46
C VAL A 91 -2.54 -0.31 1.71
N ALA A 92 -2.96 -0.84 2.87
CA ALA A 92 -2.20 -0.72 4.11
C ALA A 92 -0.79 -1.32 4.01
N LEU A 93 -0.68 -2.48 3.38
CA LEU A 93 0.60 -3.12 3.12
C LEU A 93 1.51 -2.22 2.26
N LEU A 94 0.99 -1.69 1.15
CA LEU A 94 1.75 -0.78 0.29
C LEU A 94 2.14 0.51 1.01
N LEU A 95 1.26 1.07 1.83
CA LEU A 95 1.55 2.27 2.61
C LEU A 95 2.68 2.02 3.63
N ARG A 96 2.74 0.85 4.28
CA ARG A 96 3.85 0.46 5.16
C ARG A 96 5.19 0.38 4.41
N VAL A 97 5.17 -0.10 3.17
CA VAL A 97 6.39 -0.22 2.35
C VAL A 97 6.85 1.15 1.82
N TYR A 98 5.95 1.93 1.22
CA TYR A 98 6.32 3.12 0.44
C TYR A 98 6.18 4.46 1.16
N SER A 99 5.37 4.57 2.20
CA SER A 99 5.17 5.85 2.90
C SER A 99 6.37 6.21 3.76
N GLY A 100 6.67 7.51 3.90
CA GLY A 100 7.78 8.02 4.68
C GLY A 100 9.16 7.75 4.06
N ARG A 101 9.22 7.26 2.82
CA ARG A 101 10.45 6.95 2.10
C ARG A 101 10.89 8.13 1.23
N THR A 102 12.16 8.16 0.84
CA THR A 102 12.60 9.14 -0.17
C THR A 102 12.11 8.73 -1.55
N ARG A 103 12.11 9.66 -2.50
CA ARG A 103 11.72 9.38 -3.89
C ARG A 103 12.61 8.29 -4.50
N GLU A 104 13.91 8.34 -4.23
CA GLU A 104 14.90 7.36 -4.70
C GLU A 104 14.60 5.96 -4.17
N GLU A 105 14.30 5.84 -2.87
CA GLU A 105 13.97 4.56 -2.25
C GLU A 105 12.65 3.99 -2.81
N ILE A 106 11.63 4.82 -3.02
CA ILE A 106 10.38 4.41 -3.64
C ILE A 106 10.61 3.93 -5.08
N GLN A 107 11.45 4.63 -5.85
CA GLN A 107 11.79 4.20 -7.22
C GLN A 107 12.57 2.89 -7.23
N ALA A 108 13.50 2.71 -6.30
CA ALA A 108 14.32 1.50 -6.19
C ALA A 108 13.54 0.28 -5.69
N THR A 109 12.42 0.50 -4.99
CA THR A 109 11.56 -0.58 -4.48
C THR A 109 10.68 -1.13 -5.60
N ASP A 110 11.04 -2.30 -6.12
CA ASP A 110 10.29 -2.99 -7.17
C ASP A 110 9.03 -3.66 -6.59
N PRO A 111 7.83 -3.48 -7.18
CA PRO A 111 6.60 -4.11 -6.69
C PRO A 111 6.57 -5.65 -6.84
N GLY A 112 7.62 -6.28 -7.36
CA GLY A 112 7.77 -7.73 -7.45
C GLY A 112 7.67 -8.45 -6.10
N PHE A 113 7.97 -7.79 -4.99
CA PHE A 113 7.79 -8.35 -3.65
C PHE A 113 6.35 -8.85 -3.39
N LEU A 114 5.33 -8.25 -4.04
CA LEU A 114 3.95 -8.72 -3.92
C LEU A 114 3.77 -10.15 -4.43
N ARG A 115 4.54 -10.55 -5.45
CA ARG A 115 4.57 -11.93 -5.96
C ARG A 115 5.40 -12.83 -5.06
N ASP A 116 6.51 -12.32 -4.52
CA ASP A 116 7.40 -13.07 -3.65
C ASP A 116 6.71 -13.42 -2.31
N LEU A 117 5.88 -12.51 -1.80
CA LEU A 117 4.98 -12.73 -0.66
C LEU A 117 3.77 -13.63 -0.99
N GLY A 118 3.63 -14.10 -2.23
CA GLY A 118 2.52 -14.96 -2.67
C GLY A 118 1.16 -14.27 -2.79
N LEU A 119 1.10 -12.94 -2.66
CA LEU A 119 -0.16 -12.19 -2.60
C LEU A 119 -0.87 -12.13 -3.96
N VAL A 120 -0.11 -11.97 -5.04
CA VAL A 120 -0.68 -11.83 -6.39
C VAL A 120 -1.38 -13.11 -6.84
N GLN A 121 -0.77 -14.27 -6.58
CA GLN A 121 -1.28 -15.57 -7.03
C GLN A 121 -2.53 -15.99 -6.25
N ALA A 122 -2.63 -15.58 -4.99
CA ALA A 122 -3.69 -15.98 -4.09
C ALA A 122 -4.91 -15.02 -4.13
N LEU A 123 -4.75 -13.86 -4.78
CA LEU A 123 -5.84 -12.97 -5.17
C LEU A 123 -6.44 -13.39 -6.52
N SER A 124 -7.70 -13.05 -6.78
CA SER A 124 -8.26 -13.25 -8.12
C SER A 124 -7.51 -12.38 -9.13
N THR A 125 -7.49 -12.78 -10.40
CA THR A 125 -6.81 -12.05 -11.49
C THR A 125 -7.10 -10.54 -11.47
N ASN A 126 -8.34 -10.14 -11.20
CA ASN A 126 -8.75 -8.74 -11.13
C ASN A 126 -8.15 -7.99 -9.93
N ARG A 127 -7.99 -8.65 -8.78
CA ARG A 127 -7.42 -8.05 -7.56
C ARG A 127 -5.89 -7.96 -7.64
N GLY A 128 -5.24 -8.96 -8.26
CA GLY A 128 -3.81 -8.91 -8.56
C GLY A 128 -3.42 -7.72 -9.43
N ASN A 129 -4.20 -7.45 -10.49
CA ASN A 129 -3.99 -6.27 -11.34
C ASN A 129 -4.19 -4.95 -10.58
N GLY A 130 -5.14 -4.91 -9.64
CA GLY A 130 -5.39 -3.74 -8.80
C GLY A 130 -4.21 -3.40 -7.89
N VAL A 131 -3.62 -4.38 -7.20
CA VAL A 131 -2.50 -4.12 -6.28
C VAL A 131 -1.24 -3.65 -7.02
N GLU A 132 -0.96 -4.20 -8.19
CA GLU A 132 0.13 -3.69 -9.03
C GLU A 132 -0.13 -2.25 -9.51
N ALA A 133 -1.38 -1.91 -9.85
CA ALA A 133 -1.76 -0.56 -10.24
C ALA A 133 -1.56 0.45 -9.09
N MET A 134 -1.91 0.06 -7.87
CA MET A 134 -1.68 0.88 -6.66
C MET A 134 -0.20 1.13 -6.42
N ALA A 135 0.64 0.09 -6.48
CA ALA A 135 2.09 0.25 -6.32
C ALA A 135 2.70 1.13 -7.42
N ARG A 136 2.24 0.97 -8.67
CA ARG A 136 2.64 1.85 -9.79
C ARG A 136 2.23 3.30 -9.54
N ALA A 137 1.04 3.56 -8.98
CA ALA A 137 0.60 4.92 -8.67
C ALA A 137 1.51 5.61 -7.65
N MET A 138 1.88 4.92 -6.56
CA MET A 138 2.81 5.45 -5.56
C MET A 138 4.21 5.71 -6.14
N ARG A 139 4.72 4.80 -6.97
CA ARG A 139 5.99 5.00 -7.68
C ARG A 139 5.92 6.15 -8.68
N SER A 140 4.82 6.30 -9.42
CA SER A 140 4.63 7.45 -10.31
C SER A 140 4.62 8.77 -9.55
N ALA A 141 3.98 8.84 -8.38
CA ALA A 141 4.00 10.04 -7.54
C ALA A 141 5.43 10.42 -7.11
N ALA A 142 6.28 9.43 -6.83
CA ALA A 142 7.69 9.67 -6.53
C ALA A 142 8.53 10.12 -7.75
N ALA A 143 8.11 9.80 -8.98
CA ALA A 143 8.83 10.16 -10.21
C ALA A 143 8.58 11.61 -10.65
N VAL A 144 7.46 12.21 -10.24
CA VAL A 144 7.14 13.60 -10.55
C VAL A 144 7.87 14.50 -9.55
N SER A 145 9.01 15.04 -9.95
CA SER A 145 9.64 16.16 -9.24
C SER A 145 8.72 17.38 -9.32
N ALA A 146 8.43 17.99 -8.17
CA ALA A 146 7.75 19.28 -8.09
C ALA A 146 8.56 20.40 -8.77
#